data_AF-A0A530Z055-F1
#
_entry.id   AF-A0A530Z055-F1
#
_cell.length_a   1.000
_cell.length_b   1.000
_cell.length_c   1.000
_cell.angle_alpha   90.00
_cell.angle_beta   90.00
_cell.angle_gamma   90.00
#
_symmetry.space_group_name_H-M   'P 1'
#
loop_
_entity.id
_entity.type
_entity.pdbx_description
1 polymer ?
#
loop_
_entity_poly.entity_id
_entity_poly.type
_entity_poly.pdbx_seq_one_letter_code
_entity_poly.pdbx_strand_id
1 'polypeptide(L)'
;PHLGASTMEAQENVALQVAEQMADYLIKGAVSNAINMPSITAEEAPRLKPFVKLAEVLGAFVGQVTEDPIKEVEILFDGSTATMNTRALISATLAGLIRPQVSDVNMVSAPIMVKERGIIVAEVKRDKSGVFDGYIKLTVKTEHKTRAIAGTCFSDGKPRFIQIKGINLDAEVGQHMLYTTNADAPGIIGLLGTVCGENGVNIANFQLGRNRPGGDAIALLYLDAPFPEKVLEQVRAHKSIDSAKRLHFDVGVA
;
A
#
# COMPACT_ATOMS: atom_id res chain seq x y z
N PRO A 1 7.11 -36.05 -26.06
CA PRO A 1 7.93 -35.98 -24.82
C PRO A 1 8.93 -34.81 -24.90
N HIS A 2 8.89 -33.88 -23.93
CA HIS A 2 9.85 -32.76 -23.81
C HIS A 2 11.21 -33.31 -23.36
N LEU A 3 12.11 -33.64 -24.29
CA LEU A 3 13.44 -34.24 -23.99
C LEU A 3 14.59 -33.23 -24.00
N GLY A 4 14.39 -32.03 -24.57
CA GLY A 4 15.45 -31.02 -24.72
C GLY A 4 15.98 -30.44 -23.41
N ALA A 5 15.23 -30.54 -22.32
CA ALA A 5 15.65 -30.08 -20.98
C ALA A 5 16.03 -31.22 -20.03
N SER A 6 16.07 -32.47 -20.51
CA SER A 6 16.24 -33.67 -19.68
C SER A 6 17.67 -34.22 -19.63
N THR A 7 18.67 -33.47 -20.11
CA THR A 7 20.08 -33.85 -19.93
C THR A 7 20.55 -33.47 -18.54
N MET A 8 21.51 -34.23 -17.99
CA MET A 8 22.11 -33.90 -16.69
C MET A 8 22.75 -32.50 -16.71
N GLU A 9 23.45 -32.16 -17.79
CA GLU A 9 24.06 -30.84 -17.98
C GLU A 9 23.04 -29.69 -17.97
N ALA A 10 21.87 -29.87 -18.60
CA ALA A 10 20.82 -28.87 -18.58
C ALA A 10 20.22 -28.70 -17.18
N GLN A 11 20.00 -29.80 -16.46
CA GLN A 11 19.49 -29.77 -15.08
C GLN A 11 20.49 -29.12 -14.11
N GLU A 12 21.79 -29.41 -14.25
CA GLU A 12 22.85 -28.81 -13.43
C GLU A 12 22.95 -27.30 -13.65
N ASN A 13 22.92 -26.85 -14.91
CA ASN A 13 22.95 -25.42 -15.23
C ASN A 13 21.72 -24.67 -14.70
N VAL A 14 20.52 -25.27 -14.81
CA VAL A 14 19.30 -24.70 -14.22
C VAL A 14 19.40 -24.64 -12.70
N ALA A 15 19.91 -25.69 -12.05
CA ALA A 15 20.08 -25.71 -10.60
C ALA A 15 21.06 -24.62 -10.12
N LEU A 16 22.19 -24.46 -10.81
CA LEU A 16 23.17 -23.41 -10.50
C LEU A 16 22.57 -22.02 -10.68
N GLN A 17 21.87 -21.78 -11.80
CA GLN A 17 21.19 -20.51 -12.07
C GLN A 17 20.16 -20.17 -10.99
N VAL A 18 19.35 -21.15 -10.53
CA VAL A 18 18.38 -20.95 -9.45
C VAL A 18 19.10 -20.65 -8.13
N ALA A 19 20.17 -21.37 -7.82
CA ALA A 19 20.96 -21.14 -6.60
C ALA A 19 21.58 -19.73 -6.57
N GLU A 20 22.14 -19.28 -7.70
CA GLU A 20 22.68 -17.92 -7.85
C GLU A 20 21.59 -16.86 -7.69
N GLN A 21 20.41 -17.05 -8.32
CA GLN A 21 19.28 -16.14 -8.16
C GLN A 21 18.80 -16.05 -6.71
N MET A 22 18.74 -17.19 -6.00
CA MET A 22 18.40 -17.21 -4.58
C MET A 22 19.46 -16.48 -3.75
N ALA A 23 20.75 -16.70 -4.01
CA ALA A 23 21.83 -16.03 -3.31
C ALA A 23 21.82 -14.51 -3.54
N ASP A 24 21.66 -14.06 -4.78
CA ASP A 24 21.59 -12.64 -5.12
C ASP A 24 20.39 -11.94 -4.46
N TYR A 25 19.24 -12.61 -4.39
CA TYR A 25 18.08 -12.07 -3.68
C TYR A 25 18.31 -11.97 -2.17
N LEU A 26 18.83 -13.03 -1.56
CA LEU A 26 19.03 -13.08 -0.10
C LEU A 26 20.13 -12.14 0.37
N ILE A 27 21.19 -11.96 -0.43
CA ILE A 27 22.36 -11.15 -0.06
C ILE A 27 22.21 -9.70 -0.50
N LYS A 28 21.81 -9.47 -1.76
CA LYS A 28 21.81 -8.13 -2.39
C LYS A 28 20.40 -7.58 -2.60
N GLY A 29 19.40 -8.45 -2.55
CA GLY A 29 18.03 -8.07 -2.87
C GLY A 29 17.72 -7.93 -4.36
N ALA A 30 18.63 -8.35 -5.23
CA ALA A 30 18.40 -8.36 -6.66
C ALA A 30 17.36 -9.43 -7.03
N VAL A 31 16.56 -9.15 -8.05
CA VAL A 31 15.53 -10.06 -8.56
C VAL A 31 15.71 -10.15 -10.07
N SER A 32 15.96 -11.35 -10.57
CA SER A 32 16.05 -11.64 -12.01
C SER A 32 15.18 -12.86 -12.33
N ASN A 33 14.59 -12.87 -13.53
CA ASN A 33 13.75 -13.99 -14.02
C ASN A 33 12.59 -14.41 -13.10
N ALA A 34 12.12 -13.53 -12.20
CA ALA A 34 10.98 -13.82 -11.34
C ALA A 34 9.68 -13.85 -12.14
N ILE A 35 8.85 -14.85 -11.85
CA ILE A 35 7.56 -15.05 -12.54
C ILE A 35 6.51 -14.04 -12.05
N ASN A 36 6.63 -13.58 -10.81
CA ASN A 36 5.61 -12.81 -10.10
C ASN A 36 6.05 -11.39 -9.71
N MET A 37 7.28 -11.00 -10.05
CA MET A 37 7.86 -9.68 -9.72
C MET A 37 8.72 -9.16 -10.88
N PRO A 38 8.71 -7.85 -11.18
CA PRO A 38 9.65 -7.25 -12.13
C PRO A 38 11.10 -7.42 -11.69
N SER A 39 12.03 -7.37 -12.66
CA SER A 39 13.45 -7.42 -12.35
C SER A 39 13.92 -6.18 -11.60
N ILE A 40 14.78 -6.40 -10.60
CA ILE A 40 15.38 -5.36 -9.75
C ILE A 40 16.87 -5.65 -9.69
N THR A 41 17.70 -4.67 -10.06
CA THR A 41 19.15 -4.83 -9.98
C THR A 41 19.65 -4.72 -8.54
N ALA A 42 20.84 -5.25 -8.25
CA ALA A 42 21.47 -5.13 -6.93
C ALA A 42 21.74 -3.66 -6.53
N GLU A 43 22.03 -2.79 -7.51
CA GLU A 43 22.28 -1.37 -7.29
C GLU A 43 21.01 -0.61 -6.91
N GLU A 44 19.88 -0.95 -7.55
CA GLU A 44 18.59 -0.31 -7.27
C GLU A 44 17.95 -0.81 -5.98
N ALA A 45 18.16 -2.09 -5.62
CA ALA A 45 17.43 -2.77 -4.56
C ALA A 45 17.38 -2.02 -3.22
N PRO A 46 18.48 -1.45 -2.67
CA PRO A 46 18.45 -0.76 -1.39
C PRO A 46 17.51 0.45 -1.38
N ARG A 47 17.41 1.15 -2.51
CA ARG A 47 16.56 2.34 -2.65
C ARG A 47 15.15 1.99 -3.11
N LEU A 48 15.00 0.98 -3.98
CA LEU A 48 13.73 0.65 -4.62
C LEU A 48 12.82 -0.20 -3.73
N LYS A 49 13.37 -1.16 -2.96
CA LYS A 49 12.58 -2.09 -2.14
C LYS A 49 11.62 -1.40 -1.16
N PRO A 50 12.06 -0.38 -0.37
CA PRO A 50 11.16 0.36 0.51
C PRO A 50 9.99 0.99 -0.24
N PHE A 51 10.26 1.57 -1.42
CA PHE A 51 9.25 2.24 -2.23
C PHE A 51 8.34 1.26 -2.96
N VAL A 52 8.80 0.07 -3.33
CA VAL A 52 7.94 -1.03 -3.81
C VAL A 52 6.95 -1.43 -2.72
N LYS A 53 7.41 -1.53 -1.46
CA LYS A 53 6.53 -1.86 -0.34
C LYS A 53 5.51 -0.76 -0.08
N LEU A 54 5.95 0.50 -0.09
CA LEU A 54 5.08 1.66 0.01
C LEU A 54 4.03 1.66 -1.10
N ALA A 55 4.43 1.46 -2.36
CA ALA A 55 3.54 1.41 -3.51
C ALA A 55 2.45 0.33 -3.33
N GLU A 56 2.84 -0.88 -2.94
CA GLU A 56 1.91 -1.97 -2.62
C GLU A 56 0.92 -1.56 -1.52
N VAL A 57 1.40 -0.96 -0.44
CA VAL A 57 0.58 -0.49 0.69
C VAL A 57 -0.39 0.62 0.27
N LEU A 58 0.04 1.59 -0.54
CA LEU A 58 -0.83 2.66 -1.06
C LEU A 58 -1.95 2.07 -1.92
N GLY A 59 -1.61 1.14 -2.81
CA GLY A 59 -2.57 0.38 -3.58
C GLY A 59 -3.57 -0.36 -2.68
N ALA A 60 -3.05 -1.15 -1.73
CA ALA A 60 -3.85 -1.95 -0.81
C ALA A 60 -4.78 -1.08 0.05
N PHE A 61 -4.35 0.11 0.48
CA PHE A 61 -5.21 1.03 1.22
C PHE A 61 -6.41 1.42 0.36
N VAL A 62 -6.16 1.91 -0.86
CA VAL A 62 -7.23 2.40 -1.73
C VAL A 62 -8.15 1.27 -2.16
N GLY A 63 -7.60 0.09 -2.46
CA GLY A 63 -8.37 -1.11 -2.81
C GLY A 63 -9.33 -1.54 -1.70
N GLN A 64 -8.89 -1.50 -0.44
CA GLN A 64 -9.71 -1.90 0.71
C GLN A 64 -10.82 -0.90 1.06
N VAL A 65 -10.63 0.39 0.72
CA VAL A 65 -11.64 1.45 0.98
C VAL A 65 -12.47 1.82 -0.26
N THR A 66 -12.28 1.11 -1.37
CA THR A 66 -12.99 1.35 -2.64
C THR A 66 -13.84 0.15 -3.02
N GLU A 67 -15.15 0.33 -2.97
CA GLU A 67 -16.14 -0.68 -3.35
C GLU A 67 -16.65 -0.50 -4.79
N ASP A 68 -16.59 0.74 -5.31
CA ASP A 68 -17.08 1.06 -6.65
C ASP A 68 -16.09 0.60 -7.74
N PRO A 69 -16.57 0.26 -8.95
CA PRO A 69 -15.71 0.03 -10.09
C PRO A 69 -14.78 1.22 -10.36
N ILE A 70 -13.48 0.92 -10.47
CA ILE A 70 -12.45 1.91 -10.75
C ILE A 70 -12.48 2.23 -12.25
N LYS A 71 -12.44 3.52 -12.59
CA LYS A 71 -12.35 4.00 -13.99
C LYS A 71 -10.94 4.43 -14.34
N GLU A 72 -10.26 5.11 -13.42
CA GLU A 72 -8.94 5.69 -13.65
C GLU A 72 -8.07 5.59 -12.40
N VAL A 73 -6.79 5.32 -12.63
CA VAL A 73 -5.73 5.31 -11.64
C VAL A 73 -4.62 6.24 -12.11
N GLU A 74 -4.28 7.26 -11.33
CA GLU A 74 -3.14 8.13 -11.56
C GLU A 74 -2.11 7.92 -10.46
N ILE A 75 -0.86 7.69 -10.85
CA ILE A 75 0.27 7.50 -9.95
C ILE A 75 1.26 8.62 -10.20
N LEU A 76 1.38 9.52 -9.23
CA LEU A 76 2.36 10.60 -9.21
C LEU A 76 3.61 10.15 -8.45
N PHE A 77 4.75 10.26 -9.11
CA PHE A 77 6.08 10.14 -8.54
C PHE A 77 6.72 11.53 -8.44
N ASP A 78 6.96 11.97 -7.22
CA ASP A 78 7.58 13.27 -6.93
C ASP A 78 9.01 13.10 -6.39
N GLY A 79 9.89 13.99 -6.81
CA GLY A 79 11.27 14.06 -6.33
C GLY A 79 12.05 12.81 -6.65
N SER A 80 12.75 12.27 -5.66
CA SER A 80 13.63 11.10 -5.82
C SER A 80 12.92 9.84 -6.33
N THR A 81 11.59 9.73 -6.20
CA THR A 81 10.82 8.59 -6.71
C THR A 81 10.60 8.64 -8.23
N ALA A 82 10.65 9.83 -8.84
CA ALA A 82 10.42 10.02 -10.27
C ALA A 82 11.50 9.37 -11.15
N THR A 83 12.72 9.27 -10.63
CA THR A 83 13.90 8.70 -11.30
C THR A 83 14.16 7.24 -10.96
N MET A 84 13.37 6.63 -10.08
CA MET A 84 13.43 5.21 -9.77
C MET A 84 12.85 4.35 -10.90
N ASN A 85 12.94 3.03 -10.77
CA ASN A 85 12.22 2.08 -11.62
C ASN A 85 10.69 2.17 -11.41
N THR A 86 10.08 3.17 -12.03
CA THR A 86 8.64 3.46 -11.87
C THR A 86 7.74 2.36 -12.42
N ARG A 87 8.21 1.54 -13.37
CA ARG A 87 7.48 0.36 -13.83
C ARG A 87 7.24 -0.64 -12.70
N ALA A 88 8.25 -0.88 -11.86
CA ALA A 88 8.12 -1.74 -10.69
C ALA A 88 7.16 -1.15 -9.65
N LEU A 89 7.25 0.16 -9.41
CA LEU A 89 6.38 0.87 -8.46
C LEU A 89 4.91 0.89 -8.93
N ILE A 90 4.65 1.12 -10.21
CA ILE A 90 3.30 1.03 -10.80
C ILE A 90 2.76 -0.39 -10.61
N SER A 91 3.56 -1.40 -10.96
CA SER A 91 3.18 -2.81 -10.83
C SER A 91 2.81 -3.19 -9.39
N ALA A 92 3.60 -2.74 -8.41
CA ALA A 92 3.33 -2.93 -6.99
C ALA A 92 2.04 -2.22 -6.54
N THR A 93 1.85 -0.97 -6.98
CA THR A 93 0.65 -0.17 -6.68
C THR A 93 -0.61 -0.85 -7.21
N LEU A 94 -0.59 -1.28 -8.47
CA LEU A 94 -1.73 -1.94 -9.10
C LEU A 94 -2.02 -3.30 -8.47
N ALA A 95 -0.98 -4.07 -8.13
CA ALA A 95 -1.15 -5.34 -7.44
C ALA A 95 -1.81 -5.17 -6.07
N GLY A 96 -1.36 -4.19 -5.28
CA GLY A 96 -2.01 -3.84 -4.01
C GLY A 96 -3.45 -3.37 -4.20
N LEU A 97 -3.71 -2.55 -5.23
CA LEU A 97 -5.03 -1.97 -5.51
C LEU A 97 -6.10 -3.01 -5.80
N ILE A 98 -5.79 -4.04 -6.58
CA ILE A 98 -6.80 -5.03 -7.01
C ILE A 98 -6.82 -6.31 -6.16
N ARG A 99 -5.84 -6.52 -5.27
CA ARG A 99 -5.76 -7.71 -4.41
C ARG A 99 -7.01 -7.99 -3.59
N PRO A 100 -7.71 -6.99 -3.02
CA PRO A 100 -8.96 -7.26 -2.29
C PRO A 100 -10.08 -7.85 -3.16
N GLN A 101 -9.99 -7.71 -4.50
CA GLN A 101 -11.02 -8.12 -5.44
C GLN A 101 -10.63 -9.38 -6.25
N VAL A 102 -9.35 -9.76 -6.25
CA VAL A 102 -8.80 -10.81 -7.13
C VAL A 102 -7.81 -11.66 -6.34
N SER A 103 -8.12 -12.95 -6.18
CA SER A 103 -7.17 -13.92 -5.68
C SER A 103 -6.00 -14.10 -6.67
N ASP A 104 -4.80 -14.39 -6.17
CA ASP A 104 -3.61 -14.72 -6.98
C ASP A 104 -3.01 -13.60 -7.86
N VAL A 105 -3.40 -12.33 -7.62
CA VAL A 105 -2.73 -11.20 -8.26
C VAL A 105 -1.28 -11.04 -7.78
N ASN A 106 -0.36 -10.79 -8.71
CA ASN A 106 1.02 -10.42 -8.43
C ASN A 106 1.44 -9.20 -9.27
N MET A 107 2.69 -8.75 -9.12
CA MET A 107 3.16 -7.53 -9.80
C MET A 107 3.27 -7.68 -11.32
N VAL A 108 3.44 -8.89 -11.84
CA VAL A 108 3.48 -9.13 -13.29
C VAL A 108 2.07 -9.19 -13.88
N SER A 109 1.12 -9.83 -13.19
CA SER A 109 -0.26 -9.98 -13.67
C SER A 109 -1.12 -8.73 -13.47
N ALA A 110 -0.86 -7.92 -12.43
CA ALA A 110 -1.71 -6.78 -12.09
C ALA A 110 -1.88 -5.75 -13.21
N PRO A 111 -0.81 -5.27 -13.90
CA PRO A 111 -0.98 -4.31 -14.99
C PRO A 111 -1.85 -4.84 -16.14
N ILE A 112 -1.74 -6.14 -16.43
CA ILE A 112 -2.52 -6.80 -17.48
C ILE A 112 -3.99 -6.86 -17.08
N MET A 113 -4.28 -7.35 -15.87
CA MET A 113 -5.65 -7.46 -15.34
C MET A 113 -6.34 -6.09 -15.23
N VAL A 114 -5.62 -5.05 -14.81
CA VAL A 114 -6.14 -3.68 -14.74
C VAL A 114 -6.51 -3.17 -16.13
N LYS A 115 -5.66 -3.39 -17.13
CA LYS A 115 -5.92 -3.02 -18.52
C LYS A 115 -7.10 -3.77 -19.12
N GLU A 116 -7.22 -5.07 -18.87
CA GLU A 116 -8.35 -5.91 -19.33
C GLU A 116 -9.69 -5.47 -18.72
N ARG A 117 -9.67 -4.90 -17.51
CA ARG A 117 -10.84 -4.28 -16.87
C ARG A 117 -11.19 -2.90 -17.43
N GLY A 118 -10.45 -2.41 -18.43
CA GLY A 118 -10.67 -1.09 -19.03
C GLY A 118 -10.28 0.08 -18.12
N ILE A 119 -9.50 -0.17 -17.07
CA ILE A 119 -9.06 0.87 -16.15
C ILE A 119 -7.94 1.68 -16.83
N ILE A 120 -8.11 2.99 -16.88
CA ILE A 120 -7.10 3.91 -17.41
C ILE A 120 -6.01 4.08 -16.35
N VAL A 121 -4.74 3.87 -16.73
CA VAL A 121 -3.59 4.07 -15.84
C VAL A 121 -2.75 5.23 -16.37
N ALA A 122 -2.57 6.27 -15.55
CA ALA A 122 -1.75 7.43 -15.83
C ALA A 122 -0.52 7.43 -14.90
N GLU A 123 0.65 7.67 -15.49
CA GLU A 123 1.90 7.92 -14.77
C GLU A 123 2.21 9.41 -14.86
N VAL A 124 2.45 10.05 -13.71
CA VAL A 124 2.89 11.44 -13.64
C VAL A 124 4.23 11.48 -12.92
N LYS A 125 5.21 12.16 -13.51
CA LYS A 125 6.52 12.41 -12.89
C LYS A 125 6.70 13.90 -12.67
N ARG A 126 7.25 14.26 -11.51
CA ARG A 126 7.51 15.64 -11.16
C ARG A 126 8.84 15.77 -10.44
N ASP A 127 9.54 16.87 -10.72
CA ASP A 127 10.67 17.31 -9.90
C ASP A 127 10.24 17.52 -8.44
N LYS A 128 11.21 17.50 -7.53
CA LYS A 128 10.94 17.60 -6.09
C LYS A 128 10.06 18.81 -5.79
N SER A 129 8.92 18.56 -5.16
CA SER A 129 8.04 19.60 -4.65
C SER A 129 7.67 19.33 -3.18
N GLY A 130 7.50 20.41 -2.41
CA GLY A 130 7.21 20.31 -0.98
C GLY A 130 8.40 19.90 -0.13
N VAL A 131 8.13 19.25 1.00
CA VAL A 131 9.11 19.03 2.08
C VAL A 131 9.80 17.67 2.04
N PHE A 132 9.27 16.70 1.30
CA PHE A 132 9.80 15.34 1.22
C PHE A 132 10.81 15.20 0.08
N ASP A 133 11.85 14.40 0.26
CA ASP A 133 12.82 14.11 -0.81
C ASP A 133 12.22 13.31 -1.96
N GLY A 134 11.19 12.52 -1.67
CA GLY A 134 10.35 11.90 -2.69
C GLY A 134 9.15 11.23 -2.05
N TYR A 135 8.04 11.19 -2.78
CA TYR A 135 6.82 10.53 -2.34
C TYR A 135 6.06 9.98 -3.54
N ILE A 136 5.20 9.00 -3.28
CA ILE A 136 4.28 8.44 -4.24
C ILE A 136 2.87 8.90 -3.85
N LYS A 137 2.12 9.41 -4.81
CA LYS A 137 0.69 9.73 -4.63
C LYS A 137 -0.14 8.94 -5.60
N LEU A 138 -1.11 8.22 -5.06
CA LEU A 138 -2.09 7.43 -5.79
C LEU A 138 -3.44 8.15 -5.77
N THR A 139 -3.97 8.46 -6.94
CA THR A 139 -5.32 8.99 -7.12
C THR A 139 -6.17 7.96 -7.87
N VAL A 140 -7.31 7.59 -7.31
CA VAL A 140 -8.25 6.63 -7.91
C VAL A 140 -9.59 7.31 -8.12
N LYS A 141 -10.10 7.24 -9.36
CA LYS A 141 -11.40 7.78 -9.75
C LYS A 141 -12.36 6.65 -10.07
N THR A 142 -13.57 6.80 -9.58
CA THR A 142 -14.72 5.91 -9.83
C THR A 142 -15.85 6.76 -10.43
N GLU A 143 -17.01 6.15 -10.69
CA GLU A 143 -18.23 6.88 -11.07
C GLU A 143 -18.59 8.01 -10.08
N HIS A 144 -18.47 7.72 -8.78
CA HIS A 144 -19.07 8.55 -7.73
C HIS A 144 -18.06 9.36 -6.92
N LYS A 145 -16.81 8.90 -6.86
CA LYS A 145 -15.80 9.46 -5.97
C LYS A 145 -14.40 9.44 -6.56
N THR A 146 -13.63 10.45 -6.19
CA THR A 146 -12.18 10.49 -6.34
C THR A 146 -11.53 10.39 -4.97
N ARG A 147 -10.57 9.48 -4.82
CA ARG A 147 -9.78 9.31 -3.60
C ARG A 147 -8.31 9.51 -3.93
N ALA A 148 -7.59 10.15 -3.01
CA ALA A 148 -6.15 10.30 -3.12
C ALA A 148 -5.48 9.92 -1.81
N ILE A 149 -4.36 9.24 -1.92
CA ILE A 149 -3.44 8.92 -0.81
C ILE A 149 -2.01 9.20 -1.26
N ALA A 150 -1.18 9.70 -0.35
CA ALA A 150 0.25 9.84 -0.59
C ALA A 150 1.04 9.25 0.57
N GLY A 151 2.22 8.74 0.24
CA GLY A 151 3.15 8.21 1.23
C GLY A 151 4.61 8.34 0.80
N THR A 152 5.49 8.17 1.78
CA THR A 152 6.94 8.21 1.62
C THR A 152 7.59 7.12 2.47
N CYS A 153 8.90 6.92 2.30
CA CYS A 153 9.72 6.13 3.20
C CYS A 153 10.79 7.03 3.80
N PHE A 154 10.93 7.03 5.13
CA PHE A 154 12.02 7.74 5.81
C PHE A 154 13.30 6.89 5.79
N SER A 155 14.33 7.35 6.50
CA SER A 155 15.63 6.67 6.61
C SER A 155 15.55 5.28 7.24
N ASP A 156 14.48 4.96 7.97
CA ASP A 156 14.20 3.63 8.52
C ASP A 156 13.68 2.63 7.46
N GLY A 157 13.44 3.10 6.22
CA GLY A 157 12.92 2.28 5.13
C GLY A 157 11.46 1.87 5.29
N LYS A 158 10.75 2.37 6.32
CA LYS A 158 9.37 1.98 6.60
C LYS A 158 8.38 2.87 5.86
N PRO A 159 7.28 2.31 5.30
CA PRO A 159 6.21 3.10 4.70
C PRO A 159 5.55 4.03 5.72
N ARG A 160 5.22 5.24 5.27
CA ARG A 160 4.43 6.23 6.01
C ARG A 160 3.37 6.84 5.13
N PHE A 161 2.14 6.95 5.64
CA PHE A 161 1.12 7.77 5.01
C PHE A 161 1.34 9.23 5.40
N ILE A 162 1.46 10.09 4.40
CA ILE A 162 1.67 11.53 4.59
C ILE A 162 0.42 12.36 4.24
N GLN A 163 -0.48 11.79 3.45
CA GLN A 163 -1.74 12.44 3.08
C GLN A 163 -2.82 11.42 2.73
N ILE A 164 -4.04 11.62 3.23
CA ILE A 164 -5.23 10.82 2.86
C ILE A 164 -6.40 11.78 2.63
N LYS A 165 -7.11 11.67 1.51
CA LYS A 165 -8.21 12.59 1.14
C LYS A 165 -7.80 14.08 1.19
N GLY A 166 -6.54 14.39 0.90
CA GLY A 166 -6.01 15.75 0.99
C GLY A 166 -5.74 16.25 2.42
N ILE A 167 -5.98 15.43 3.44
CA ILE A 167 -5.65 15.72 4.84
C ILE A 167 -4.24 15.21 5.11
N ASN A 168 -3.37 16.09 5.59
CA ASN A 168 -2.00 15.74 5.97
C ASN A 168 -1.98 15.01 7.32
N LEU A 169 -1.12 14.01 7.42
CA LEU A 169 -0.87 13.22 8.63
C LEU A 169 0.53 12.61 8.55
N ASP A 170 1.01 12.00 9.62
CA ASP A 170 2.20 11.15 9.60
C ASP A 170 1.85 9.83 10.29
N ALA A 171 1.49 8.80 9.51
CA ALA A 171 1.07 7.52 10.05
C ALA A 171 2.00 6.40 9.60
N GLU A 172 2.56 5.68 10.57
CA GLU A 172 3.15 4.37 10.36
C GLU A 172 2.09 3.37 9.90
N VAL A 173 2.49 2.51 8.96
CA VAL A 173 1.62 1.46 8.42
C VAL A 173 1.87 0.17 9.21
N GLY A 174 0.88 -0.21 10.01
CA GLY A 174 0.86 -1.48 10.72
C GLY A 174 0.09 -2.57 9.98
N GLN A 175 0.25 -3.82 10.43
CA GLN A 175 -0.43 -4.96 9.84
C GLN A 175 -1.95 -4.93 10.05
N HIS A 176 -2.40 -4.49 11.22
CA HIS A 176 -3.81 -4.36 11.57
C HIS A 176 -4.12 -2.89 11.83
N MET A 177 -5.01 -2.32 11.04
CA MET A 177 -5.38 -0.92 11.19
C MET A 177 -6.89 -0.72 11.21
N LEU A 178 -7.32 0.34 11.91
CA LEU A 178 -8.66 0.90 11.78
C LEU A 178 -8.55 2.28 11.15
N TYR A 179 -9.26 2.49 10.05
CA TYR A 179 -9.42 3.78 9.40
C TYR A 179 -10.84 4.31 9.60
N THR A 180 -10.96 5.53 10.12
CA THR A 180 -12.25 6.21 10.25
C THR A 180 -12.26 7.56 9.56
N THR A 181 -13.45 7.98 9.13
CA THR A 181 -13.73 9.36 8.72
C THR A 181 -14.86 9.90 9.57
N ASN A 182 -14.75 11.15 9.99
CA ASN A 182 -15.70 11.82 10.87
C ASN A 182 -15.54 13.34 10.75
N ALA A 183 -16.49 14.10 11.29
CA ALA A 183 -16.27 15.52 11.56
C ALA A 183 -15.25 15.71 12.71
N ASP A 184 -14.44 16.76 12.63
CA ASP A 184 -13.54 17.19 13.70
C ASP A 184 -14.38 17.77 14.86
N ALA A 185 -14.70 16.93 15.84
CA ALA A 185 -15.59 17.27 16.95
C ALA A 185 -15.02 16.80 18.30
N PRO A 186 -15.36 17.50 19.41
CA PRO A 186 -14.99 17.04 20.74
C PRO A 186 -15.49 15.62 21.02
N GLY A 187 -14.63 14.80 21.66
CA GLY A 187 -14.99 13.47 22.13
C GLY A 187 -14.70 12.31 21.16
N ILE A 188 -14.34 12.56 19.89
CA ILE A 188 -14.03 11.47 18.93
C ILE A 188 -12.86 10.59 19.41
N ILE A 189 -11.78 11.20 19.90
CA ILE A 189 -10.62 10.46 20.40
C ILE A 189 -11.01 9.59 21.60
N GLY A 190 -11.76 10.19 22.55
CA GLY A 190 -12.25 9.49 23.72
C GLY A 190 -13.18 8.34 23.35
N LEU A 191 -14.10 8.55 22.41
CA LEU A 191 -14.99 7.52 21.88
C LEU A 191 -14.20 6.32 21.35
N LEU A 192 -13.24 6.54 20.44
CA LEU A 192 -12.46 5.46 19.83
C LEU A 192 -11.60 4.73 20.89
N GLY A 193 -10.96 5.48 21.78
CA GLY A 193 -10.17 4.92 22.89
C GLY A 193 -11.01 4.08 23.85
N THR A 194 -12.18 4.59 24.28
CA THR A 194 -13.09 3.87 25.18
C THR A 194 -13.64 2.61 24.53
N VAL A 195 -14.14 2.68 23.29
CA VAL A 195 -14.68 1.51 22.58
C VAL A 195 -13.60 0.43 22.43
N CYS A 196 -12.36 0.80 22.10
CA CYS A 196 -11.27 -0.17 22.03
C CYS A 196 -10.93 -0.76 23.41
N GLY A 197 -10.78 0.10 24.42
CA GLY A 197 -10.41 -0.31 25.78
C GLY A 197 -11.43 -1.23 26.45
N GLU A 198 -12.73 -0.94 26.34
CA GLU A 198 -13.81 -1.77 26.87
C GLU A 198 -13.88 -3.16 26.23
N ASN A 199 -13.40 -3.28 24.99
CA ASN A 199 -13.37 -4.54 24.26
C ASN A 199 -11.98 -5.20 24.27
N GLY A 200 -11.04 -4.71 25.09
CA GLY A 200 -9.70 -5.29 25.22
C GLY A 200 -8.84 -5.18 23.95
N VAL A 201 -9.11 -4.21 23.08
CA VAL A 201 -8.33 -3.96 21.86
C VAL A 201 -7.22 -2.95 22.18
N ASN A 202 -5.96 -3.37 22.09
CA ASN A 202 -4.83 -2.48 22.26
C ASN A 202 -4.57 -1.63 21.00
N ILE A 203 -4.17 -0.37 21.21
CA ILE A 203 -3.82 0.59 20.16
C ILE A 203 -2.32 0.88 20.30
N ALA A 204 -1.53 0.40 19.34
CA ALA A 204 -0.08 0.61 19.28
C ALA A 204 0.27 2.05 18.86
N ASN A 205 -0.50 2.62 17.93
CA ASN A 205 -0.31 3.98 17.47
C ASN A 205 -1.66 4.59 17.07
N PHE A 206 -1.84 5.88 17.32
CA PHE A 206 -3.06 6.62 17.04
C PHE A 206 -2.71 7.92 16.32
N GLN A 207 -2.98 7.96 15.01
CA GLN A 207 -2.78 9.15 14.20
C GLN A 207 -4.10 9.80 13.81
N LEU A 208 -4.13 11.13 13.88
CA LEU A 208 -5.26 11.97 13.46
C LEU A 208 -4.81 12.96 12.40
N GLY A 209 -5.74 13.31 11.53
CA GLY A 209 -5.60 14.42 10.60
C GLY A 209 -6.93 15.14 10.45
N ARG A 210 -6.89 16.44 10.20
CA ARG A 210 -8.07 17.25 9.85
C ARG A 210 -7.74 18.24 8.75
N ASN A 211 -8.72 18.60 7.92
CA ASN A 211 -8.51 19.62 6.88
C ASN A 211 -8.51 21.05 7.45
N ARG A 212 -9.44 21.34 8.37
CA ARG A 212 -9.57 22.61 9.10
C ARG A 212 -10.28 22.35 10.43
N PRO A 213 -10.17 23.25 11.43
CA PRO A 213 -10.92 23.13 12.67
C PRO A 213 -12.43 22.99 12.41
N GLY A 214 -13.06 21.97 13.00
CA GLY A 214 -14.49 21.70 12.82
C GLY A 214 -14.89 21.16 11.44
N GLY A 215 -13.91 20.85 10.57
CA GLY A 215 -14.13 20.29 9.24
C GLY A 215 -14.12 18.77 9.24
N ASP A 216 -13.58 18.19 8.17
CA ASP A 216 -13.42 16.74 8.05
C ASP A 216 -12.15 16.29 8.76
N ALA A 217 -12.25 15.15 9.44
CA ALA A 217 -11.17 14.48 10.12
C ALA A 217 -11.08 13.01 9.71
N ILE A 218 -9.89 12.46 9.90
CA ILE A 218 -9.59 11.05 9.77
C ILE A 218 -8.87 10.57 11.02
N ALA A 219 -9.11 9.31 11.39
CA ALA A 219 -8.28 8.60 12.35
C ALA A 219 -7.70 7.35 11.70
N LEU A 220 -6.45 7.07 12.03
CA LEU A 220 -5.76 5.82 11.72
C LEU A 220 -5.20 5.24 13.02
N LEU A 221 -5.70 4.08 13.39
CA LEU A 221 -5.22 3.34 14.55
C LEU A 221 -4.41 2.14 14.04
N TYR A 222 -3.19 1.99 14.52
CA TYR A 222 -2.43 0.75 14.42
C TYR A 222 -2.73 -0.09 15.66
N LEU A 223 -3.14 -1.34 15.44
CA LEU A 223 -3.58 -2.29 16.45
C LEU A 223 -2.64 -3.50 16.50
N ASP A 224 -2.48 -4.10 17.67
CA ASP A 224 -1.62 -5.29 17.84
C ASP A 224 -2.19 -6.57 17.20
N ALA A 225 -3.50 -6.59 16.96
CA ALA A 225 -4.24 -7.76 16.52
C ALA A 225 -5.37 -7.38 15.54
N PRO A 226 -5.94 -8.34 14.79
CA PRO A 226 -7.08 -8.08 13.92
C PRO A 226 -8.23 -7.38 14.66
N PHE A 227 -8.77 -6.30 14.07
CA PHE A 227 -9.86 -5.54 14.69
C PHE A 227 -11.16 -6.38 14.70
N PRO A 228 -11.75 -6.69 15.86
CA PRO A 228 -12.89 -7.60 15.92
C PRO A 228 -14.15 -7.01 15.26
N GLU A 229 -14.91 -7.83 14.53
CA GLU A 229 -16.10 -7.35 13.80
C GLU A 229 -17.16 -6.72 14.71
N LYS A 230 -17.41 -7.33 15.87
CA LYS A 230 -18.34 -6.79 16.87
C LYS A 230 -17.96 -5.37 17.31
N VAL A 231 -16.67 -5.08 17.45
CA VAL A 231 -16.18 -3.75 17.86
C VAL A 231 -16.29 -2.77 16.70
N LEU A 232 -16.03 -3.23 15.47
CA LEU A 232 -16.24 -2.42 14.26
C LEU A 232 -17.70 -2.00 14.07
N GLU A 233 -18.65 -2.90 14.34
CA GLU A 233 -20.08 -2.58 14.32
C GLU A 233 -20.44 -1.53 15.38
N GLN A 234 -19.87 -1.61 16.59
CA GLN A 234 -20.07 -0.59 17.63
C GLN A 234 -19.54 0.79 17.19
N VAL A 235 -18.35 0.85 16.59
CA VAL A 235 -17.79 2.10 16.05
C VAL A 235 -18.68 2.68 14.95
N ARG A 236 -19.16 1.83 14.02
CA ARG A 236 -20.04 2.25 12.90
C ARG A 236 -21.42 2.71 13.36
N ALA A 237 -21.94 2.17 14.47
CA ALA A 237 -23.24 2.56 15.00
C ALA A 237 -23.22 3.98 15.62
N HIS A 238 -22.04 4.53 15.92
CA HIS A 238 -21.95 5.83 16.54
C HIS A 238 -22.15 6.96 15.52
N LYS A 239 -23.14 7.83 15.78
CA LYS A 239 -23.57 8.94 14.89
C LYS A 239 -22.47 9.91 14.44
N SER A 240 -21.39 9.99 15.20
CA SER A 240 -20.25 10.88 14.91
C SER A 240 -19.22 10.26 13.98
N ILE A 241 -19.39 8.99 13.57
CA ILE A 241 -18.50 8.29 12.64
C ILE A 241 -19.22 8.16 11.30
N ASP A 242 -18.67 8.79 10.26
CA ASP A 242 -19.26 8.73 8.91
C ASP A 242 -18.94 7.39 8.24
N SER A 243 -17.74 6.85 8.50
CA SER A 243 -17.30 5.56 7.98
C SER A 243 -16.18 5.00 8.84
N ALA A 244 -16.19 3.68 9.03
CA ALA A 244 -15.10 2.93 9.64
C ALA A 244 -14.79 1.67 8.82
N LYS A 245 -13.51 1.46 8.53
CA LYS A 245 -12.98 0.31 7.78
C LYS A 245 -11.82 -0.30 8.56
N ARG A 246 -11.91 -1.59 8.85
CA ARG A 246 -10.73 -2.39 9.20
C ARG A 246 -9.87 -2.54 7.95
N LEU A 247 -8.57 -2.36 8.11
CA LEU A 247 -7.58 -2.49 7.06
C LEU A 247 -6.54 -3.51 7.49
N HIS A 248 -6.06 -4.28 6.51
CA HIS A 248 -4.97 -5.21 6.69
C HIS A 248 -3.89 -4.93 5.65
N PHE A 249 -2.65 -4.89 6.12
CA PHE A 249 -1.49 -4.71 5.25
C PHE A 249 -0.51 -5.83 5.51
N ASP A 250 0.00 -6.43 4.44
CA ASP A 250 1.21 -7.22 4.54
C ASP A 250 2.36 -6.22 4.64
N VAL A 251 2.96 -6.01 5.82
CA VAL A 251 4.09 -5.09 6.02
C VAL A 251 5.36 -5.80 6.53
N GLY A 252 5.37 -7.13 6.58
CA GLY A 252 6.39 -7.91 7.28
C GLY A 252 6.28 -7.71 8.80
N VAL A 253 6.55 -8.76 9.58
CA VAL A 253 6.61 -8.64 11.04
C VAL A 253 7.91 -7.93 11.40
N ALA A 254 7.82 -6.88 12.22
CA ALA A 254 8.99 -6.23 12.82
C ALA A 254 9.73 -7.18 13.77
#